data_AF-A0A973L9Q6-F1
#
_entry.id   AF-A0A973L9Q6-F1
#
_cell.length_a   1.000
_cell.length_b   1.000
_cell.length_c   1.000
_cell.angle_alpha   90.00
_cell.angle_beta   90.00
_cell.angle_gamma   90.00
#
_symmetry.space_group_name_H-M   'P 1'
#
loop_
_entity.id
_entity.type
_entity.pdbx_description
1 polymer ?
#
loop_
_entity_poly.entity_id
_entity_poly.type
_entity_poly.pdbx_seq_one_letter_code
_entity_poly.pdbx_strand_id
1 'polypeptide(L)'
;PLVTESFSWQHGVFLGANVASEKTAAAEGVAGELRHDPFAMLPFCGYNMGDYFGHWLNIGQKAEAEKLPKIYYVNWFRKGEGGKFLWPGFGENSRVLKWIVERLDGSAAGVETPIGVLPTADSLDLDGLDVSEADLAALLSVDKEVWKQEAAQIPAHFNRFGDHLPTELTAEYEALLERLDA
;
A
#
# COMPACT_ATOMS: atom_id res chain seq x y z
N PRO A 1 0.09 0.63 -7.75
CA PRO A 1 -1.30 0.76 -8.26
C PRO A 1 -2.00 1.95 -7.60
N LEU A 2 -3.13 2.41 -8.15
CA LEU A 2 -3.84 3.60 -7.65
C LEU A 2 -4.34 3.43 -6.22
N VAL A 3 -4.99 2.31 -5.94
CA VAL A 3 -5.48 1.91 -4.62
C VAL A 3 -5.42 0.39 -4.49
N THR A 4 -5.08 -0.08 -3.29
CA THR A 4 -5.03 -1.50 -2.92
C THR A 4 -5.68 -1.68 -1.55
N GLU A 5 -6.66 -2.56 -1.44
CA GLU A 5 -7.22 -3.03 -0.16
C GLU A 5 -6.35 -4.17 0.40
N SER A 6 -6.07 -4.16 1.70
CA SER A 6 -5.36 -5.26 2.35
C SER A 6 -6.23 -6.50 2.52
N PHE A 7 -5.65 -7.70 2.41
CA PHE A 7 -6.38 -8.96 2.63
C PHE A 7 -6.90 -9.13 4.06
N SER A 8 -6.13 -8.61 5.03
CA SER A 8 -6.40 -8.77 6.45
C SER A 8 -5.84 -7.56 7.21
N TRP A 9 -6.12 -7.50 8.51
CA TRP A 9 -5.49 -6.54 9.40
C TRP A 9 -3.97 -6.72 9.42
N GLN A 10 -3.48 -7.95 9.58
CA GLN A 10 -2.05 -8.26 9.60
C GLN A 10 -1.36 -7.82 8.29
N HIS A 11 -1.96 -8.15 7.14
CA HIS A 11 -1.46 -7.70 5.85
C HIS A 11 -1.49 -6.17 5.74
N GLY A 12 -2.52 -5.50 6.26
CA GLY A 12 -2.59 -4.04 6.31
C GLY A 12 -1.52 -3.41 7.19
N VAL A 13 -1.19 -4.03 8.33
CA VAL A 13 -0.06 -3.61 9.18
C VAL A 13 1.27 -3.80 8.43
N PHE A 14 1.42 -4.89 7.69
CA PHE A 14 2.57 -5.11 6.82
C PHE A 14 2.70 -4.05 5.72
N LEU A 15 1.60 -3.67 5.05
CA LEU A 15 1.61 -2.56 4.08
C LEU A 15 2.02 -1.25 4.76
N GLY A 16 1.47 -0.95 5.94
CA GLY A 16 1.84 0.22 6.74
C GLY A 16 3.32 0.23 7.15
N ALA A 17 3.86 -0.91 7.57
CA ALA A 17 5.25 -1.06 8.00
C ALA A 17 6.26 -0.90 6.84
N ASN A 18 5.81 -1.13 5.61
CA ASN A 18 6.62 -1.06 4.40
C ASN A 18 6.38 0.17 3.54
N VAL A 19 5.52 1.12 3.98
CA VAL A 19 5.30 2.38 3.27
C VAL A 19 6.64 2.99 2.88
N ALA A 20 6.80 3.23 1.58
CA ALA A 20 7.96 3.88 1.01
C ALA A 20 7.50 5.06 0.17
N SER A 21 8.16 6.20 0.33
CA SER A 21 7.87 7.41 -0.42
C SER A 21 9.17 8.00 -0.96
N GLU A 22 9.08 8.63 -2.12
CA GLU A 22 10.13 9.54 -2.58
C GLU A 22 10.30 10.66 -1.54
N LYS A 23 11.56 10.98 -1.18
CA LYS A 23 11.85 12.04 -0.21
C LYS A 23 11.27 13.38 -0.69
N THR A 24 10.49 14.03 0.16
CA THR A 24 9.97 15.38 -0.07
C THR A 24 10.96 16.43 0.41
N ALA A 25 10.83 17.67 -0.06
CA ALA A 25 11.69 18.80 0.34
C ALA A 25 11.64 19.13 1.86
N ALA A 26 10.66 18.58 2.59
CA ALA A 26 10.50 18.78 4.04
C ALA A 26 11.39 17.86 4.90
N ALA A 27 11.99 16.82 4.31
CA ALA A 27 12.92 15.92 5.00
C ALA A 27 14.36 16.21 4.56
N GLU A 28 15.29 16.31 5.51
CA GLU A 28 16.73 16.40 5.21
C GLU A 28 17.18 15.16 4.40
N GLY A 29 17.67 15.35 3.18
CA GLY A 29 18.14 14.27 2.30
C GLY A 29 18.22 14.64 0.81
N VAL A 30 18.76 13.74 0.00
CA VAL A 30 18.83 13.89 -1.47
C VAL A 30 17.44 13.63 -2.06
N ALA A 31 16.91 14.62 -2.81
CA ALA A 31 15.64 14.48 -3.52
C ALA A 31 15.72 13.32 -4.55
N GLY A 32 14.69 12.48 -4.60
CA GLY A 32 14.60 11.34 -5.54
C GLY A 32 14.96 9.97 -4.96
N GLU A 33 15.53 9.89 -3.76
CA GLU A 33 15.72 8.58 -3.10
C GLU A 33 14.43 8.08 -2.47
N LEU A 34 14.10 6.81 -2.72
CA LEU A 34 13.03 6.10 -2.01
C LEU A 34 13.43 5.92 -0.54
N ARG A 35 12.55 6.31 0.39
CA ARG A 35 12.76 6.13 1.82
C ARG A 35 11.56 5.39 2.40
N HIS A 36 11.82 4.30 3.12
CA HIS A 36 10.80 3.70 3.98
C HIS A 36 10.44 4.68 5.10
N ASP A 37 9.16 4.98 5.20
CA ASP A 37 8.53 5.78 6.26
C ASP A 37 7.34 5.00 6.83
N PRO A 38 7.61 3.98 7.68
CA PRO A 38 6.58 3.10 8.20
C PRO A 38 5.46 3.90 8.86
N PHE A 39 4.22 3.68 8.42
CA PHE A 39 3.02 4.39 8.92
C PHE A 39 3.10 5.92 8.81
N ALA A 40 4.01 6.48 8.00
CA ALA A 40 4.37 7.90 8.02
C ALA A 40 4.79 8.41 9.43
N MET A 41 5.36 7.51 10.24
CA MET A 41 5.69 7.73 11.65
C MET A 41 7.19 7.72 11.92
N LEU A 42 8.06 7.57 10.91
CA LEU A 42 9.50 7.46 11.11
C LEU A 42 10.11 8.63 11.92
N PRO A 43 9.73 9.90 11.73
CA PRO A 43 10.24 11.00 12.56
C PRO A 43 9.45 11.23 13.86
N PHE A 44 8.38 10.47 14.11
CA PHE A 44 7.41 10.74 15.20
C PHE A 44 7.26 9.59 16.20
N CYS A 45 7.76 8.39 15.89
CA CYS A 45 7.62 7.23 16.78
C CYS A 45 8.42 7.43 18.07
N GLY A 46 7.71 7.50 19.20
CA GLY A 46 8.29 7.81 20.51
C GLY A 46 8.94 6.62 21.25
N TYR A 47 8.96 5.43 20.63
CA TYR A 47 9.55 4.21 21.18
C TYR A 47 10.05 3.31 20.03
N ASN A 48 10.51 2.08 20.35
CA ASN A 48 11.02 1.17 19.33
C ASN A 48 9.95 0.88 18.25
N MET A 49 10.30 1.10 16.99
CA MET A 49 9.37 0.96 15.87
C MET A 49 8.93 -0.50 15.62
N GLY A 50 9.78 -1.49 15.95
CA GLY A 50 9.40 -2.91 15.90
C GLY A 50 8.29 -3.22 16.91
N ASP A 51 8.44 -2.72 18.15
CA ASP A 51 7.40 -2.81 19.17
C ASP A 51 6.13 -2.05 18.75
N TYR A 52 6.28 -0.93 18.02
CA TYR A 52 5.16 -0.19 17.46
C TYR A 52 4.37 -1.00 16.43
N PHE A 53 5.04 -1.76 15.57
CA PHE A 53 4.37 -2.71 14.68
C PHE A 53 3.66 -3.82 15.47
N GLY A 54 4.33 -4.35 16.49
CA GLY A 54 3.75 -5.33 17.41
C GLY A 54 2.49 -4.81 18.12
N HIS A 55 2.47 -3.52 18.47
CA HIS A 55 1.29 -2.87 19.04
C HIS A 55 0.10 -2.88 18.07
N TRP A 56 0.31 -2.52 16.81
CA TRP A 56 -0.73 -2.57 15.78
C TRP A 56 -1.26 -3.99 15.56
N LEU A 57 -0.39 -5.00 15.53
CA LEU A 57 -0.80 -6.40 15.42
C LEU A 57 -1.66 -6.84 16.62
N ASN A 58 -1.26 -6.46 17.83
CA ASN A 58 -1.99 -6.76 19.07
C ASN A 58 -3.38 -6.11 19.14
N ILE A 59 -3.59 -4.93 18.54
CA ILE A 59 -4.93 -4.35 18.38
C ILE A 59 -5.83 -5.29 17.58
N GLY A 60 -5.32 -5.81 16.45
CA GLY A 60 -6.07 -6.74 15.61
C GLY A 60 -6.43 -8.05 16.31
N GLN A 61 -5.51 -8.58 17.13
CA GLN A 61 -5.73 -9.81 17.91
C GLN A 61 -6.78 -9.65 19.02
N LYS A 62 -6.98 -8.43 19.53
CA LYS A 62 -7.91 -8.14 20.64
C LYS A 62 -9.27 -7.61 20.19
N ALA A 63 -9.38 -7.18 18.95
CA ALA A 63 -10.62 -6.64 18.41
C ALA A 63 -11.49 -7.74 17.80
N GLU A 64 -12.80 -7.47 17.73
CA GLU A 64 -13.69 -8.25 16.86
C GLU A 64 -13.33 -7.92 15.41
N ALA A 65 -13.04 -8.95 14.60
CA ALA A 65 -12.55 -8.78 13.23
C ALA A 65 -13.47 -7.90 12.35
N GLU A 66 -14.78 -7.99 12.55
CA GLU A 66 -15.80 -7.20 11.84
C GLU A 66 -15.80 -5.71 12.22
N LYS A 67 -15.24 -5.36 13.38
CA LYS A 67 -15.15 -3.97 13.87
C LYS A 67 -13.82 -3.31 13.51
N LEU A 68 -12.85 -4.07 13.00
CA LEU A 68 -11.59 -3.49 12.54
C LEU A 68 -11.82 -2.72 11.24
N PRO A 69 -11.25 -1.50 11.10
CA PRO A 69 -11.31 -0.80 9.83
C PRO A 69 -10.52 -1.57 8.78
N LYS A 70 -11.00 -1.56 7.54
CA LYS A 70 -10.22 -2.02 6.39
C LYS A 70 -9.05 -1.07 6.16
N ILE A 71 -7.91 -1.62 5.76
CA ILE A 71 -6.69 -0.86 5.49
C ILE A 71 -6.49 -0.79 3.98
N TYR A 72 -6.22 0.41 3.48
CA TYR A 72 -5.97 0.67 2.07
C TYR A 72 -4.63 1.37 1.90
N TYR A 73 -3.94 1.06 0.80
CA TYR A 73 -2.73 1.72 0.35
C TYR A 73 -3.02 2.43 -0.96
N VAL A 74 -2.73 3.73 -1.04
CA VAL A 74 -2.98 4.55 -2.24
C VAL A 74 -1.69 5.11 -2.82
N ASN A 75 -1.64 5.26 -4.14
CA ASN A 75 -0.55 5.95 -4.82
C ASN A 75 -1.10 6.90 -5.89
N TRP A 76 -1.21 8.17 -5.52
CA TRP A 76 -1.62 9.26 -6.42
C TRP A 76 -0.52 9.70 -7.38
N PHE A 77 0.72 9.26 -7.14
CA PHE A 77 1.93 9.83 -7.75
C PHE A 77 2.56 8.91 -8.79
N ARG A 78 1.89 7.83 -9.18
CA ARG A 78 2.40 6.92 -10.21
C ARG A 78 2.59 7.69 -11.52
N LYS A 79 3.81 7.64 -12.05
CA LYS A 79 4.18 8.27 -13.33
C LYS A 79 4.26 7.24 -14.45
N GLY A 80 3.88 7.67 -15.65
CA GLY A 80 4.05 6.91 -16.88
C GLY A 80 5.33 7.29 -17.63
N GLU A 81 5.41 6.87 -18.89
CA GLU A 81 6.46 7.31 -19.80
C GLU A 81 6.49 8.85 -19.92
N GLY A 82 7.70 9.42 -19.99
CA GLY A 82 7.89 10.87 -20.02
C GLY A 82 7.62 11.59 -18.70
N GLY A 83 7.36 10.86 -17.60
CA GLY A 83 7.20 11.44 -16.26
C GLY A 83 5.84 12.07 -15.98
N LYS A 84 4.85 11.89 -16.88
CA LYS A 84 3.47 12.35 -16.66
C LYS A 84 2.84 11.57 -15.50
N PHE A 85 2.05 12.24 -14.66
CA PHE A 85 1.21 11.53 -13.70
C PHE A 85 0.12 10.77 -14.43
N LEU A 86 -0.09 9.51 -14.07
CA LEU A 86 -1.13 8.67 -14.66
C LEU A 86 -2.52 9.00 -14.12
N TRP A 87 -2.59 9.53 -12.89
CA TRP A 87 -3.82 9.93 -12.23
C TRP A 87 -3.83 11.44 -12.00
N PRO A 88 -4.93 12.16 -12.29
CA PRO A 88 -4.99 13.62 -12.15
C PRO A 88 -4.90 14.11 -10.71
N GLY A 89 -5.26 13.28 -9.73
CA GLY A 89 -5.11 13.61 -8.31
C GLY A 89 -6.13 14.64 -7.79
N PHE A 90 -5.78 15.30 -6.69
CA PHE A 90 -6.58 16.38 -6.07
C PHE A 90 -8.05 15.98 -5.84
N GLY A 91 -9.00 16.73 -6.39
CA GLY A 91 -10.43 16.47 -6.27
C GLY A 91 -10.85 15.13 -6.87
N GLU A 92 -10.14 14.64 -7.88
CA GLU A 92 -10.44 13.37 -8.54
C GLU A 92 -10.14 12.17 -7.63
N ASN A 93 -9.31 12.34 -6.57
CA ASN A 93 -9.12 11.30 -5.55
C ASN A 93 -10.43 10.92 -4.85
N SER A 94 -11.45 11.77 -4.90
CA SER A 94 -12.80 11.44 -4.41
C SER A 94 -13.39 10.20 -5.09
N ARG A 95 -13.03 9.90 -6.35
CA ARG A 95 -13.47 8.70 -7.09
C ARG A 95 -12.92 7.42 -6.47
N VAL A 96 -11.69 7.47 -5.97
CA VAL A 96 -11.07 6.35 -5.26
C VAL A 96 -11.63 6.21 -3.85
N LEU A 97 -11.90 7.32 -3.18
CA LEU A 97 -12.59 7.29 -1.88
C LEU A 97 -14.01 6.71 -2.01
N LYS A 98 -14.73 7.04 -3.10
CA LYS A 98 -16.01 6.43 -3.44
C LYS A 98 -15.87 4.91 -3.56
N TRP A 99 -14.90 4.41 -4.31
CA TRP A 99 -14.65 2.97 -4.41
C TRP A 99 -14.34 2.33 -3.04
N ILE A 100 -13.54 2.98 -2.19
CA ILE A 100 -13.28 2.50 -0.84
C ILE A 100 -14.59 2.36 -0.04
N VAL A 101 -15.47 3.36 -0.07
CA VAL A 101 -16.77 3.30 0.62
C VAL A 101 -17.63 2.18 0.04
N GLU A 102 -17.71 2.06 -1.28
CA GLU A 102 -18.49 1.00 -1.93
C GLU A 102 -17.94 -0.40 -1.64
N ARG A 103 -16.62 -0.55 -1.45
CA ARG A 103 -15.97 -1.79 -0.97
C ARG A 103 -16.39 -2.13 0.46
N LEU A 104 -16.45 -1.13 1.35
CA LEU A 104 -16.92 -1.30 2.73
C LEU A 104 -18.39 -1.75 2.77
N ASP A 105 -19.22 -1.21 1.87
CA ASP A 105 -20.65 -1.55 1.76
C ASP A 105 -20.91 -2.85 0.96
N GLY A 106 -19.86 -3.47 0.41
CA GLY A 106 -19.98 -4.68 -0.42
C GLY A 106 -20.63 -4.45 -1.79
N SER A 107 -20.64 -3.21 -2.27
CA SER A 107 -21.29 -2.79 -3.53
C SER A 107 -20.31 -2.55 -4.69
N ALA A 108 -19.00 -2.49 -4.43
CA ALA A 108 -17.97 -2.45 -5.47
C ALA A 108 -17.19 -3.76 -5.61
N ALA A 109 -16.91 -4.13 -6.86
CA ALA A 109 -16.04 -5.24 -7.20
C ALA A 109 -14.56 -4.90 -6.93
N GLY A 110 -13.77 -5.95 -6.75
CA GLY A 110 -12.32 -5.88 -6.71
C GLY A 110 -11.73 -7.19 -7.24
N VAL A 111 -10.50 -7.11 -7.74
CA VAL A 111 -9.73 -8.25 -8.23
C VAL A 111 -8.59 -8.55 -7.27
N GLU A 112 -8.50 -9.81 -6.82
CA GLU A 112 -7.37 -10.27 -6.04
C GLU A 112 -6.10 -10.28 -6.90
N THR A 113 -5.01 -9.76 -6.34
CA THR A 113 -3.69 -9.71 -6.96
C THR A 113 -2.63 -10.07 -5.93
N PRO A 114 -1.36 -10.29 -6.31
CA PRO A 114 -0.33 -10.65 -5.33
C PRO A 114 -0.11 -9.68 -4.16
N ILE A 115 -0.55 -8.43 -4.27
CA ILE A 115 -0.30 -7.38 -3.27
C ILE A 115 -1.55 -6.93 -2.51
N GLY A 116 -2.70 -7.55 -2.76
CA GLY A 116 -4.00 -7.11 -2.22
C GLY A 116 -5.10 -7.10 -3.28
N VAL A 117 -6.22 -6.47 -2.95
CA VAL A 117 -7.36 -6.33 -3.86
C VAL A 117 -7.34 -4.96 -4.53
N LEU A 118 -7.42 -4.95 -5.85
CA LEU A 118 -7.48 -3.74 -6.67
C LEU A 118 -8.88 -3.52 -7.22
N PRO A 119 -9.29 -2.29 -7.56
CA PRO A 119 -10.53 -2.06 -8.28
C PRO A 119 -10.48 -2.71 -9.67
N THR A 120 -11.63 -3.18 -10.13
CA THR A 120 -11.84 -3.40 -11.56
C THR A 120 -12.10 -2.06 -12.25
N ALA A 121 -11.83 -1.95 -13.55
CA ALA A 121 -11.99 -0.68 -14.28
C ALA A 121 -13.43 -0.15 -14.22
N ASP A 122 -14.42 -1.05 -14.27
CA ASP A 122 -15.85 -0.75 -14.17
C ASP A 122 -16.34 -0.45 -12.75
N SER A 123 -15.53 -0.72 -11.72
CA SER A 123 -15.84 -0.35 -10.32
C SER A 123 -15.41 1.07 -9.96
N LEU A 124 -14.66 1.75 -10.83
CA LEU A 124 -14.30 3.15 -10.64
C LEU A 124 -15.27 4.05 -11.40
N ASP A 125 -15.69 5.13 -10.74
CA ASP A 125 -16.41 6.20 -11.40
C ASP A 125 -15.44 7.04 -12.23
N LEU A 126 -15.45 6.84 -13.55
CA LEU A 126 -14.59 7.55 -14.50
C LEU A 126 -15.36 8.55 -15.37
N ASP A 127 -16.65 8.80 -15.07
CA ASP A 127 -17.44 9.73 -15.86
C ASP A 127 -16.87 11.15 -15.80
N GLY A 128 -16.73 11.77 -16.98
CA GLY A 128 -16.09 13.06 -17.15
C GLY A 128 -14.58 13.10 -16.90
N LEU A 129 -13.91 11.96 -16.70
CA LEU A 129 -12.47 11.90 -16.46
C LEU A 129 -11.70 11.61 -17.75
N ASP A 130 -10.78 12.50 -18.13
CA ASP A 130 -9.86 12.28 -19.25
C ASP A 130 -8.65 11.42 -18.82
N VAL A 131 -8.88 10.13 -18.66
CA VAL A 131 -7.84 9.11 -18.42
C VAL A 131 -7.85 8.12 -19.56
N SER A 132 -6.69 7.89 -20.17
CA SER A 132 -6.60 6.92 -21.26
C SER A 132 -6.75 5.48 -20.73
N GLU A 133 -7.29 4.58 -21.56
CA GLU A 133 -7.39 3.16 -21.19
C GLU A 133 -6.04 2.55 -20.80
N ALA A 134 -4.96 2.98 -21.47
CA ALA A 134 -3.60 2.53 -21.17
C ALA A 134 -3.12 3.04 -19.80
N ASP A 135 -3.36 4.31 -19.47
CA ASP A 135 -2.99 4.87 -18.16
C ASP A 135 -3.82 4.22 -17.04
N LEU A 136 -5.11 3.96 -17.28
CA LEU A 136 -5.97 3.23 -16.34
C LEU A 136 -5.48 1.79 -16.14
N ALA A 137 -5.19 1.05 -17.21
CA ALA A 137 -4.65 -0.31 -17.11
C ALA A 137 -3.33 -0.34 -16.34
N ALA A 138 -2.47 0.65 -16.54
CA ALA A 138 -1.25 0.81 -15.75
C ALA A 138 -1.58 1.10 -14.28
N LEU A 139 -2.52 2.00 -13.97
CA LEU A 139 -2.92 2.31 -12.59
C LEU A 139 -3.51 1.10 -11.84
N LEU A 140 -4.18 0.19 -12.55
CA LEU A 140 -4.89 -0.95 -11.99
C LEU A 140 -4.17 -2.30 -12.15
N SER A 141 -2.90 -2.29 -12.56
CA SER A 141 -2.10 -3.50 -12.74
C SER A 141 -0.95 -3.63 -11.73
N VAL A 142 -0.55 -4.88 -11.52
CA VAL A 142 0.56 -5.31 -10.68
C VAL A 142 1.60 -5.98 -11.58
N ASP A 143 2.71 -5.28 -11.81
CA ASP A 143 3.86 -5.86 -12.51
C ASP A 143 4.67 -6.71 -11.52
N LYS A 144 4.62 -8.04 -11.68
CA LYS A 144 5.27 -8.97 -10.75
C LYS A 144 6.79 -8.79 -10.70
N GLU A 145 7.44 -8.45 -11.80
CA GLU A 145 8.89 -8.29 -11.83
C GLU A 145 9.32 -7.03 -11.08
N VAL A 146 8.57 -5.93 -11.25
CA VAL A 146 8.77 -4.72 -10.44
C VAL A 146 8.53 -5.02 -8.96
N TRP A 147 7.45 -5.73 -8.63
CA TRP A 147 7.16 -6.06 -7.24
C TRP A 147 8.14 -7.04 -6.60
N LYS A 148 8.77 -7.94 -7.37
CA LYS A 148 9.88 -8.77 -6.89
C LYS A 148 11.10 -7.92 -6.54
N GLN A 149 11.39 -6.88 -7.34
CA GLN A 149 12.47 -5.93 -7.04
C GLN A 149 12.17 -5.09 -5.80
N GLU A 150 10.92 -4.66 -5.60
CA GLU A 150 10.48 -3.99 -4.37
C GLU A 150 10.58 -4.94 -3.16
N ALA A 151 10.08 -6.18 -3.29
CA ALA A 151 10.14 -7.17 -2.22
C ALA A 151 11.58 -7.53 -1.82
N ALA A 152 12.54 -7.50 -2.75
CA ALA A 152 13.95 -7.74 -2.46
C ALA A 152 14.57 -6.69 -1.52
N GLN A 153 13.96 -5.50 -1.37
CA GLN A 153 14.44 -4.43 -0.50
C GLN A 153 13.94 -4.58 0.96
N ILE A 154 12.83 -5.30 1.16
CA ILE A 154 12.17 -5.45 2.48
C ILE A 154 13.09 -6.06 3.53
N PRO A 155 13.90 -7.12 3.27
CA PRO A 155 14.76 -7.70 4.30
C PRO A 155 15.76 -6.71 4.89
N ALA A 156 16.36 -5.86 4.05
CA ALA A 156 17.32 -4.85 4.52
C ALA A 156 16.64 -3.80 5.42
N HIS A 157 15.39 -3.43 5.11
CA HIS A 157 14.59 -2.56 5.96
C HIS A 157 14.23 -3.24 7.29
N PHE A 158 13.74 -4.48 7.24
CA PHE A 158 13.30 -5.25 8.41
C PHE A 158 14.43 -5.58 9.38
N ASN A 159 15.62 -5.89 8.88
CA ASN A 159 16.80 -6.17 9.71
C ASN A 159 17.18 -5.03 10.65
N ARG A 160 16.74 -3.79 10.36
CA ARG A 160 16.99 -2.62 11.22
C ARG A 160 16.24 -2.68 12.55
N PHE A 161 15.20 -3.49 12.65
CA PHE A 161 14.39 -3.64 13.87
C PHE A 161 14.88 -4.80 14.76
N GLY A 162 15.76 -5.67 14.25
CA GLY A 162 16.36 -6.78 15.01
C GLY A 162 15.32 -7.65 15.71
N ASP A 163 15.57 -8.00 16.96
CA ASP A 163 14.71 -8.86 17.78
C ASP A 163 13.32 -8.26 18.08
N HIS A 164 13.11 -6.97 17.80
CA HIS A 164 11.81 -6.31 17.97
C HIS A 164 10.90 -6.45 16.76
N LEU A 165 11.38 -7.00 15.63
CA LEU A 165 10.53 -7.23 14.47
C LEU A 165 9.50 -8.33 14.78
N PRO A 166 8.19 -8.05 14.67
CA PRO A 166 7.18 -9.09 14.86
C PRO A 166 7.27 -10.16 13.79
N THR A 167 7.21 -11.44 14.19
CA THR A 167 7.29 -12.58 13.28
C THR A 167 6.18 -12.59 12.22
N GLU A 168 5.03 -12.01 12.54
CA GLU A 168 3.89 -11.83 11.66
C GLU A 168 4.24 -10.99 10.43
N LEU A 169 5.14 -10.01 10.56
CA LEU A 169 5.58 -9.21 9.41
C LEU A 169 6.51 -10.01 8.48
N THR A 170 7.34 -10.88 9.03
CA THR A 170 8.14 -11.82 8.24
C THR A 170 7.24 -12.82 7.51
N ALA A 171 6.18 -13.30 8.17
CA ALA A 171 5.20 -14.17 7.53
C ALA A 171 4.46 -13.49 6.37
N GLU A 172 4.06 -12.22 6.52
CA GLU A 172 3.44 -11.46 5.41
C GLU A 172 4.43 -11.22 4.25
N TYR A 173 5.72 -11.03 4.56
CA TYR A 173 6.76 -10.94 3.54
C TYR A 173 6.92 -12.25 2.76
N GLU A 174 7.01 -13.39 3.45
CA GLU A 174 7.09 -14.71 2.80
C GLU A 174 5.85 -14.98 1.95
N ALA A 175 4.66 -14.70 2.48
CA ALA A 175 3.41 -14.84 1.74
C ALA A 175 3.34 -13.91 0.52
N LEU A 176 3.94 -12.71 0.56
CA LEU A 176 4.08 -11.85 -0.61
C LEU A 176 4.94 -12.51 -1.70
N LEU A 177 6.09 -13.10 -1.33
CA LEU A 177 6.97 -13.78 -2.28
C LEU A 177 6.25 -14.95 -2.97
N GLU A 178 5.55 -15.78 -2.19
CA GLU A 178 4.77 -16.91 -2.73
C GLU A 178 3.72 -16.43 -3.73
N ARG A 179 2.97 -15.36 -3.42
CA ARG A 179 1.96 -14.80 -4.33
C ARG A 179 2.56 -14.18 -5.59
N LEU A 180 3.80 -13.68 -5.52
CA LEU A 180 4.51 -13.12 -6.69
C LEU A 180 5.09 -14.21 -7.61
N ASP A 181 5.32 -15.41 -7.09
CA ASP A 181 5.85 -16.54 -7.86
C ASP A 181 4.79 -17.48 -8.45
N ALA A 182 3.58 -17.51 -7.87
CA ALA A 182 2.40 -18.22 -8.40
C ALA A 182 1.89 -17.63 -9.73
#